data_AF-A0A5M9QQ30-F1
#
_entry.id   AF-A0A5M9QQ30-F1
#
_cell.length_a   1.000
_cell.length_b   1.000
_cell.length_c   1.000
_cell.angle_alpha   90.00
_cell.angle_beta   90.00
_cell.angle_gamma   90.00
#
_symmetry.space_group_name_H-M   'P 1'
#
loop_
_entity.id
_entity.type
_entity.pdbx_description
1 polymer ?
#
loop_
_entity_poly.entity_id
_entity_poly.type
_entity_poly.pdbx_seq_one_letter_code
_entity_poly.pdbx_strand_id
1 'polypeptide(L)'
;MKRSISFIIACALACVSAALMLALLDGSHNWGGDFSQYIAQAKALIAGTIPTQIANNTLMMSLNDFPYGPNVYPWGYPLLLAPVLAIFGENLLALKCVNIALFSLFIICFYCYVSRRFSMGASITLTLAFALNPMLLSFASGNILSDIAYMCASFIAVVVLQAFVAPLEQASKLAASTMATNNSFNNSLGGGA
;
A
#
# COMPACT_ATOMS: atom_id res chain seq x y z
N MET A 1 -17.38 -5.03 20.92
CA MET A 1 -18.42 -5.35 19.91
C MET A 1 -18.31 -4.55 18.62
N LYS A 2 -18.41 -3.20 18.62
CA LYS A 2 -18.39 -2.40 17.36
C LYS A 2 -17.15 -2.64 16.49
N ARG A 3 -15.95 -2.71 17.08
CA ARG A 3 -14.69 -2.96 16.34
C ARG A 3 -14.63 -4.34 15.67
N SER A 4 -15.13 -5.38 16.33
CA SER A 4 -15.16 -6.74 15.80
C SER A 4 -16.09 -6.86 14.59
N ILE A 5 -17.25 -6.21 14.65
CA ILE A 5 -18.21 -6.16 13.52
C ILE A 5 -17.58 -5.44 12.32
N SER A 6 -16.94 -4.29 12.53
CA SER A 6 -16.25 -3.57 11.45
C SER A 6 -15.17 -4.40 10.79
N PHE A 7 -14.40 -5.17 11.57
CA PHE A 7 -13.38 -6.04 11.02
C PHE A 7 -13.97 -7.19 10.18
N ILE A 8 -15.06 -7.81 10.65
CA ILE A 8 -15.78 -8.85 9.89
C ILE A 8 -16.29 -8.30 8.56
N ILE A 9 -16.86 -7.09 8.54
CA ILE A 9 -17.33 -6.46 7.29
C ILE A 9 -16.14 -6.18 6.36
N ALA A 10 -15.02 -5.68 6.90
CA ALA A 10 -13.81 -5.43 6.14
C ALA A 10 -13.31 -6.71 5.45
N CYS A 11 -13.23 -7.81 6.19
CA CYS A 11 -12.84 -9.12 5.65
C CYS A 11 -13.83 -9.60 4.60
N ALA A 12 -15.14 -9.47 4.83
CA ALA A 12 -16.16 -9.87 3.86
C ALA A 12 -16.02 -9.10 2.53
N LEU A 13 -15.83 -7.78 2.58
CA LEU A 13 -15.61 -6.96 1.39
C LEU A 13 -14.31 -7.34 0.65
N ALA A 14 -13.23 -7.59 1.40
CA ALA A 14 -11.97 -8.03 0.83
C ALA A 14 -12.07 -9.43 0.20
N CYS A 15 -12.81 -10.36 0.81
CA CYS A 15 -13.06 -11.69 0.26
C CYS A 15 -13.88 -11.63 -1.03
N VAL A 16 -14.90 -10.78 -1.11
CA VAL A 16 -15.67 -10.58 -2.35
C VAL A 16 -14.76 -10.05 -3.46
N SER A 17 -13.95 -9.03 -3.16
CA SER A 17 -13.00 -8.46 -4.14
C SER A 17 -11.94 -9.49 -4.58
N ALA A 18 -11.39 -10.27 -3.62
CA ALA A 18 -10.45 -11.35 -3.90
C ALA A 18 -11.05 -12.43 -4.79
N ALA A 19 -12.28 -12.86 -4.51
CA ALA A 19 -12.98 -13.85 -5.33
C ALA A 19 -13.17 -13.36 -6.77
N LEU A 20 -13.51 -12.08 -6.96
CA LEU A 20 -13.60 -11.47 -8.29
C LEU A 20 -12.24 -11.42 -9.00
N MET A 21 -11.17 -10.99 -8.33
CA MET A 21 -9.83 -10.96 -8.92
C MET A 21 -9.30 -12.35 -9.27
N LEU A 22 -9.58 -13.36 -8.43
CA LEU A 22 -9.24 -14.75 -8.71
C LEU A 22 -10.03 -15.31 -9.90
N ALA A 23 -11.29 -14.91 -10.07
CA ALA A 23 -12.08 -15.28 -11.24
C ALA A 23 -11.59 -14.59 -12.53
N LEU A 24 -10.93 -13.44 -12.41
CA LEU A 24 -10.29 -12.71 -13.52
C LEU A 24 -8.85 -13.16 -13.79
N LEU A 25 -8.30 -14.06 -12.98
CA LEU A 25 -6.92 -14.51 -13.13
C LEU A 25 -6.77 -15.32 -14.41
N ASP A 26 -5.79 -14.96 -15.23
CA ASP A 26 -5.42 -15.71 -16.42
C ASP A 26 -3.92 -15.97 -16.49
N GLY A 27 -3.53 -16.98 -17.28
CA GLY A 27 -2.13 -17.31 -17.50
C GLY A 27 -1.40 -16.33 -18.41
N SER A 28 -2.12 -15.34 -18.96
CA SER A 28 -1.54 -14.35 -19.86
C SER A 28 -0.81 -13.27 -19.05
N HIS A 29 0.13 -12.59 -19.67
CA HIS A 29 0.70 -11.37 -19.12
C HIS A 29 1.07 -10.48 -20.29
N ASN A 30 1.00 -9.17 -20.11
CA ASN A 30 1.51 -8.25 -21.12
C ASN A 30 3.00 -8.52 -21.36
N TRP A 31 3.42 -8.38 -22.62
CA TRP A 31 4.82 -8.49 -23.06
C TRP A 31 5.68 -7.26 -22.68
N GLY A 32 5.11 -6.28 -21.97
CA GLY A 32 5.83 -5.10 -21.47
C GLY A 32 7.02 -5.42 -20.55
N GLY A 33 7.93 -4.47 -20.35
CA GLY A 33 9.24 -4.72 -19.74
C GLY A 33 9.28 -4.83 -18.21
N ASP A 34 8.52 -4.01 -17.49
CA ASP A 34 8.76 -3.76 -16.06
C ASP A 34 8.64 -5.02 -15.18
N PHE A 35 7.66 -5.88 -15.44
CA PHE A 35 7.44 -7.11 -14.66
C PHE A 35 8.67 -8.04 -14.72
N SER A 36 9.34 -8.08 -15.87
CA SER A 36 10.51 -8.94 -16.07
C SER A 36 11.67 -8.51 -15.18
N GLN A 37 11.88 -7.20 -15.01
CA GLN A 37 12.91 -6.66 -14.13
C GLN A 37 12.54 -6.87 -12.66
N TYR A 38 11.27 -6.77 -12.28
CA TYR A 38 10.82 -7.13 -10.93
C TYR A 38 11.10 -8.60 -10.60
N ILE A 39 10.78 -9.52 -11.52
CA ILE A 39 11.08 -10.96 -11.38
C ILE A 39 12.59 -11.20 -11.36
N ALA A 40 13.37 -10.54 -12.22
CA ALA A 40 14.82 -10.69 -12.25
C ALA A 40 15.50 -10.19 -10.96
N GLN A 41 15.02 -9.07 -10.39
CA GLN A 41 15.46 -8.62 -9.06
C GLN A 41 15.04 -9.59 -7.96
N ALA A 42 13.85 -10.19 -8.03
CA ALA A 42 13.42 -11.22 -7.08
C ALA A 42 14.29 -12.49 -7.18
N LYS A 43 14.67 -12.92 -8.38
CA LYS A 43 15.64 -14.02 -8.59
C LYS A 43 17.00 -13.71 -7.96
N ALA A 44 17.49 -12.49 -8.15
CA ALA A 44 18.77 -12.06 -7.59
C ALA A 44 18.76 -12.04 -6.05
N LEU A 45 17.62 -11.69 -5.44
CA LEU A 45 17.42 -11.81 -3.98
C LEU A 45 17.53 -13.27 -3.52
N ILE A 46 16.87 -14.19 -4.22
CA ILE A 46 16.88 -15.63 -3.87
C ILE A 46 18.27 -16.24 -4.06
N ALA A 47 18.96 -15.92 -5.16
CA ALA A 47 20.25 -16.48 -5.51
C ALA A 47 21.44 -15.79 -4.80
N GLY A 48 21.22 -14.67 -4.11
CA GLY A 48 22.30 -13.87 -3.52
C GLY A 48 23.17 -13.15 -4.56
N THR A 49 22.65 -12.88 -5.76
CA THR A 49 23.40 -12.34 -6.91
C THR A 49 23.01 -10.90 -7.26
N ILE A 50 22.56 -10.12 -6.29
CA ILE A 50 22.13 -8.71 -6.46
C ILE A 50 23.15 -7.87 -7.25
N PRO A 51 24.47 -7.87 -6.93
CA PRO A 51 25.43 -7.05 -7.66
C PRO A 51 25.50 -7.41 -9.15
N THR A 52 25.46 -8.71 -9.47
CA THR A 52 25.45 -9.22 -10.85
C THR A 52 24.19 -8.78 -11.60
N GLN A 53 23.02 -8.86 -10.97
CA GLN A 53 21.77 -8.42 -11.59
C GLN A 53 21.79 -6.92 -11.91
N ILE A 54 22.28 -6.09 -10.99
CA ILE A 54 22.41 -4.64 -11.22
C ILE A 54 23.38 -4.37 -12.37
N ALA A 55 24.55 -5.03 -12.38
CA ALA A 55 25.55 -4.86 -13.43
C ALA A 55 25.00 -5.25 -14.80
N ASN A 56 24.33 -6.40 -14.90
CA ASN A 56 23.74 -6.89 -16.14
C ASN A 56 22.63 -5.95 -16.63
N ASN A 57 21.72 -5.51 -15.76
CA ASN A 57 20.65 -4.60 -16.17
C ASN A 57 21.18 -3.22 -16.57
N THR A 58 22.18 -2.71 -15.86
CA THR A 58 22.85 -1.44 -16.21
C THR A 58 23.51 -1.55 -17.58
N LEU A 59 24.20 -2.66 -17.86
CA LEU A 59 24.81 -2.89 -19.17
C LEU A 59 23.73 -2.93 -20.25
N MET A 60 22.66 -3.72 -20.07
CA MET A 60 21.56 -3.78 -21.02
C MET A 60 20.96 -2.39 -21.29
N MET A 61 20.66 -1.60 -20.25
CA MET A 61 20.13 -0.25 -20.40
C MET A 61 21.11 0.69 -21.11
N SER A 62 22.42 0.56 -20.88
CA SER A 62 23.45 1.38 -21.53
C SER A 62 23.66 1.09 -23.01
N LEU A 63 23.27 -0.11 -23.47
CA LEU A 63 23.40 -0.56 -24.86
C LEU A 63 22.16 -0.25 -25.71
N ASN A 64 21.17 0.43 -25.15
CA ASN A 64 19.96 0.83 -25.86
C ASN A 64 20.01 2.32 -26.24
N ASP A 65 19.54 2.65 -27.44
CA ASP A 65 19.46 4.03 -27.93
C ASP A 65 18.42 4.88 -27.15
N PHE A 66 17.53 4.23 -26.40
CA PHE A 66 16.50 4.86 -25.58
C PHE A 66 16.45 4.29 -24.16
N PRO A 67 16.21 5.13 -23.13
CA PRO A 67 16.06 4.66 -21.76
C PRO A 67 14.70 3.97 -21.60
N TYR A 68 14.68 2.64 -21.71
CA TYR A 68 13.47 1.82 -21.53
C TYR A 68 13.00 1.71 -20.07
N GLY A 69 13.91 1.91 -19.11
CA GLY A 69 13.61 1.82 -17.69
C GLY A 69 14.83 2.19 -16.84
N PRO A 70 14.67 2.28 -15.50
CA PRO A 70 15.77 2.51 -14.60
C PRO A 70 16.65 1.26 -14.47
N ASN A 71 17.94 1.46 -14.21
CA ASN A 71 18.89 0.38 -13.97
C ASN A 71 18.48 -0.54 -12.80
N VAL A 72 17.76 0.00 -11.82
CA VAL A 72 17.28 -0.73 -10.64
C VAL A 72 15.90 -0.19 -10.24
N TYR A 73 14.93 -1.07 -10.05
CA TYR A 73 13.64 -0.72 -9.45
C TYR A 73 13.71 -0.82 -7.92
N PRO A 74 12.81 -0.12 -7.19
CA PRO A 74 12.70 -0.24 -5.76
C PRO A 74 12.57 -1.70 -5.30
N TRP A 75 13.41 -2.10 -4.35
CA TRP A 75 13.51 -3.50 -3.88
C TRP A 75 12.29 -4.01 -3.11
N GLY A 76 11.40 -3.13 -2.66
CA GLY A 76 10.22 -3.51 -1.88
C GLY A 76 9.31 -4.51 -2.60
N TYR A 77 9.01 -4.29 -3.89
CA TYR A 77 8.16 -5.20 -4.65
C TYR A 77 8.86 -6.53 -5.00
N PRO A 78 10.12 -6.55 -5.51
CA PRO A 78 10.90 -7.78 -5.64
C PRO A 78 10.99 -8.61 -4.35
N LEU A 79 11.10 -7.96 -3.19
CA LEU A 79 11.14 -8.64 -1.89
C LEU A 79 9.82 -9.35 -1.56
N LEU A 80 8.68 -8.77 -1.95
CA LEU A 80 7.36 -9.39 -1.81
C LEU A 80 7.16 -10.55 -2.78
N LEU A 81 7.74 -10.48 -3.99
CA LEU A 81 7.69 -11.55 -4.99
C LEU A 81 8.61 -12.73 -4.64
N ALA A 82 9.79 -12.47 -4.06
CA ALA A 82 10.83 -13.47 -3.79
C ALA A 82 10.34 -14.75 -3.10
N PRO A 83 9.56 -14.73 -1.99
CA PRO A 83 9.09 -15.96 -1.36
C PRO A 83 8.13 -16.76 -2.25
N VAL A 84 7.27 -16.09 -3.01
CA VAL A 84 6.35 -16.76 -3.94
C VAL A 84 7.13 -17.38 -5.09
N LEU A 85 8.09 -16.63 -5.63
CA LEU A 85 8.97 -17.10 -6.70
C LEU A 85 9.84 -18.30 -6.25
N ALA A 86 10.31 -18.31 -5.00
CA ALA A 86 11.09 -19.42 -4.46
C ALA A 86 10.28 -20.72 -4.29
N ILE A 87 8.99 -20.61 -3.96
CA ILE A 87 8.11 -21.76 -3.71
C ILE A 87 7.49 -22.29 -5.02
N PHE A 88 7.03 -21.38 -5.89
CA PHE A 88 6.23 -21.73 -7.07
C PHE A 88 6.99 -21.59 -8.40
N GLY A 89 8.24 -21.12 -8.37
CA GLY A 89 8.98 -20.77 -9.57
C GLY A 89 8.32 -19.61 -10.33
N GLU A 90 8.59 -19.52 -11.63
CA GLU A 90 8.03 -18.48 -12.54
C GLU A 90 6.56 -18.72 -12.90
N ASN A 91 5.78 -19.27 -11.97
CA ASN A 91 4.34 -19.39 -12.12
C ASN A 91 3.70 -18.00 -12.03
N LEU A 92 3.38 -17.41 -13.19
CA LEU A 92 2.82 -16.06 -13.28
C LEU A 92 1.51 -15.90 -12.50
N LEU A 93 0.68 -16.95 -12.43
CA LEU A 93 -0.55 -16.93 -11.63
C LEU A 93 -0.22 -16.76 -10.15
N ALA A 94 0.76 -17.52 -9.64
CA ALA A 94 1.19 -17.42 -8.26
C ALA A 94 1.75 -16.03 -7.94
N LEU A 95 2.56 -15.45 -8.84
CA LEU A 95 3.11 -14.11 -8.66
C LEU A 95 2.03 -13.02 -8.67
N LYS A 96 1.02 -13.12 -9.54
CA LYS A 96 -0.14 -12.20 -9.55
C LYS A 96 -0.92 -12.22 -8.23
N CYS A 97 -0.96 -13.37 -7.53
CA CYS A 97 -1.62 -13.46 -6.22
C CYS A 97 -1.00 -12.54 -5.15
N VAL A 98 0.25 -12.08 -5.33
CA VAL A 98 0.85 -11.07 -4.43
C VAL A 98 0.06 -9.76 -4.50
N ASN A 99 -0.31 -9.31 -5.71
CA ASN A 99 -1.11 -8.10 -5.88
C ASN A 99 -2.52 -8.27 -5.33
N ILE A 100 -3.15 -9.44 -5.52
CA ILE A 100 -4.45 -9.76 -4.93
C ILE A 100 -4.40 -9.67 -3.41
N ALA A 101 -3.41 -10.29 -2.77
CA ALA A 101 -3.25 -10.26 -1.32
C ALA A 101 -3.06 -8.83 -0.79
N LEU A 102 -2.25 -8.01 -1.46
CA LEU A 102 -1.99 -6.63 -1.09
C LEU A 102 -3.21 -5.73 -1.31
N PHE A 103 -3.99 -5.96 -2.37
CA PHE A 103 -5.24 -5.25 -2.61
C PHE A 103 -6.29 -5.61 -1.55
N SER A 104 -6.42 -6.88 -1.19
CA SER A 104 -7.29 -7.32 -0.10
C SER A 104 -6.89 -6.69 1.23
N LEU A 105 -5.60 -6.61 1.54
CA LEU A 105 -5.10 -5.92 2.72
C LEU A 105 -5.46 -4.42 2.69
N PHE A 106 -5.29 -3.76 1.55
CA PHE A 106 -5.70 -2.37 1.35
C PHE A 106 -7.20 -2.17 1.64
N ILE A 107 -8.08 -3.03 1.10
CA ILE A 107 -9.53 -2.96 1.36
C ILE A 107 -9.84 -3.10 2.85
N ILE A 108 -9.18 -4.03 3.55
CA ILE A 108 -9.35 -4.21 4.99
C ILE A 108 -8.94 -2.95 5.75
N CYS A 109 -7.72 -2.45 5.49
CA CYS A 109 -7.20 -1.25 6.12
C CYS A 109 -8.07 -0.02 5.84
N PHE A 110 -8.52 0.15 4.59
CA PHE A 110 -9.35 1.26 4.16
C PHE A 110 -10.70 1.25 4.87
N TYR A 111 -11.40 0.12 4.88
CA TYR A 111 -12.68 -0.01 5.60
C TYR A 111 -12.51 0.28 7.09
N CYS A 112 -11.51 -0.33 7.75
CA CYS A 112 -11.23 -0.11 9.16
C CYS A 112 -10.89 1.36 9.48
N TYR A 113 -10.35 2.09 8.52
CA TYR A 113 -10.06 3.51 8.64
C TYR A 113 -11.31 4.38 8.50
N VAL A 114 -12.13 4.17 7.46
CA VAL A 114 -13.32 4.99 7.20
C VAL A 114 -14.47 4.70 8.16
N SER A 115 -14.60 3.46 8.63
CA SER A 115 -15.62 3.05 9.62
C SER A 115 -15.48 3.71 10.99
N ARG A 116 -14.33 4.34 11.26
CA ARG A 116 -14.12 5.16 12.47
C ARG A 116 -14.64 6.59 12.32
N ARG A 117 -14.98 7.03 11.10
CA ARG A 117 -15.28 8.44 10.75
C ARG A 117 -16.67 8.63 10.14
N PHE A 118 -17.17 7.62 9.45
CA PHE A 118 -18.44 7.68 8.75
C PHE A 118 -19.43 6.65 9.29
N SER A 119 -20.69 6.78 8.90
CA SER A 119 -21.71 5.77 9.17
C SER A 119 -21.34 4.44 8.49
N MET A 120 -21.92 3.34 8.97
CA MET A 120 -21.67 2.01 8.40
C MET A 120 -22.00 1.96 6.89
N GLY A 121 -23.15 2.50 6.49
CA GLY A 121 -23.55 2.55 5.09
C GLY A 121 -22.56 3.32 4.22
N ALA A 122 -22.19 4.54 4.63
CA ALA A 122 -21.22 5.35 3.89
C ALA A 122 -19.84 4.68 3.81
N SER A 123 -19.39 4.03 4.88
CA SER A 123 -18.12 3.29 4.93
C SER A 123 -18.10 2.11 3.95
N ILE A 124 -19.20 1.36 3.88
CA ILE A 124 -19.38 0.27 2.91
C ILE A 124 -19.35 0.83 1.50
N THR A 125 -20.15 1.86 1.19
CA THR A 125 -20.21 2.48 -0.14
C THR A 125 -18.85 2.99 -0.60
N LEU A 126 -18.13 3.72 0.25
CA LEU A 126 -16.78 4.21 -0.05
C LEU A 126 -15.80 3.07 -0.32
N THR A 127 -15.88 1.99 0.45
CA THR A 127 -15.00 0.83 0.26
C THR A 127 -15.34 0.06 -1.02
N LEU A 128 -16.64 -0.09 -1.33
CA LEU A 128 -17.09 -0.72 -2.57
C LEU A 128 -16.62 0.03 -3.83
N ALA A 129 -16.49 1.36 -3.75
CA ALA A 129 -15.96 2.17 -4.85
C ALA A 129 -14.53 1.77 -5.26
N PHE A 130 -13.74 1.20 -4.34
CA PHE A 130 -12.44 0.60 -4.65
C PHE A 130 -12.56 -0.92 -4.90
N ALA A 131 -13.25 -1.63 -4.01
CA ALA A 131 -13.33 -3.10 -4.00
C ALA A 131 -13.99 -3.69 -5.26
N LEU A 132 -14.88 -2.94 -5.92
CA LEU A 132 -15.58 -3.34 -7.14
C LEU A 132 -15.17 -2.53 -8.37
N ASN A 133 -14.12 -1.71 -8.28
CA ASN A 133 -13.67 -0.91 -9.41
C ASN A 133 -13.08 -1.82 -10.50
N PRO A 134 -13.66 -1.89 -11.72
CA PRO A 134 -13.21 -2.82 -12.74
C PRO A 134 -11.75 -2.61 -13.18
N MET A 135 -11.28 -1.35 -13.16
CA MET A 135 -9.90 -1.02 -13.51
C MET A 135 -8.93 -1.53 -12.44
N LEU A 136 -9.23 -1.32 -11.16
CA LEU A 136 -8.36 -1.82 -10.08
C LEU A 136 -8.36 -3.34 -10.00
N LEU A 137 -9.52 -3.97 -10.19
CA LEU A 137 -9.65 -5.43 -10.20
C LEU A 137 -8.82 -6.05 -11.31
N SER A 138 -8.97 -5.56 -12.55
CA SER A 138 -8.22 -6.07 -13.71
C SER A 138 -6.72 -5.76 -13.61
N PHE A 139 -6.36 -4.60 -13.06
CA PHE A 139 -4.96 -4.25 -12.85
C PHE A 139 -4.29 -5.19 -11.84
N ALA A 140 -4.93 -5.40 -10.68
CA ALA A 140 -4.39 -6.24 -9.62
C ALA A 140 -4.34 -7.73 -9.98
N SER A 141 -5.32 -8.23 -10.74
CA SER A 141 -5.34 -9.63 -11.19
C SER A 141 -4.48 -9.88 -12.44
N GLY A 142 -4.28 -8.87 -13.28
CA GLY A 142 -3.66 -9.00 -14.59
C GLY A 142 -2.16 -8.74 -14.64
N ASN A 143 -1.60 -8.00 -13.67
CA ASN A 143 -0.23 -7.49 -13.75
C ASN A 143 0.63 -7.88 -12.55
N ILE A 144 1.93 -8.05 -12.79
CA ILE A 144 2.98 -8.18 -11.79
C ILE A 144 3.76 -6.85 -11.73
N LEU A 145 3.08 -5.81 -11.24
CA LEU A 145 3.60 -4.45 -11.08
C LEU A 145 3.43 -3.96 -9.65
N SER A 146 4.25 -2.97 -9.26
CA SER A 146 4.35 -2.47 -7.90
C SER A 146 3.20 -1.57 -7.45
N ASP A 147 2.31 -1.12 -8.34
CA ASP A 147 1.33 -0.07 -8.08
C ASP A 147 0.37 -0.43 -6.94
N ILE A 148 -0.11 -1.68 -6.91
CA ILE A 148 -0.99 -2.16 -5.85
C ILE A 148 -0.25 -2.24 -4.52
N ALA A 149 1.01 -2.69 -4.54
CA ALA A 149 1.88 -2.71 -3.36
C ALA A 149 2.12 -1.29 -2.84
N TYR A 150 2.39 -0.34 -3.74
CA TYR A 150 2.59 1.06 -3.41
C TYR A 150 1.33 1.71 -2.86
N MET A 151 0.16 1.47 -3.47
CA MET A 151 -1.14 1.96 -2.99
C MET A 151 -1.43 1.45 -1.56
N CYS A 152 -1.20 0.17 -1.30
CA CYS A 152 -1.39 -0.42 0.02
C CYS A 152 -0.42 0.17 1.05
N ALA A 153 0.88 0.19 0.74
CA ALA A 153 1.92 0.69 1.63
C ALA A 153 1.77 2.19 1.92
N SER A 154 1.49 3.01 0.91
CA SER A 154 1.28 4.46 1.06
C SER A 154 0.04 4.76 1.90
N PHE A 155 -1.06 4.03 1.71
CA PHE A 155 -2.24 4.18 2.54
C PHE A 155 -1.94 3.85 4.01
N ILE A 156 -1.27 2.73 4.28
CA ILE A 156 -0.84 2.37 5.63
C ILE A 156 0.07 3.45 6.21
N ALA A 157 1.03 3.96 5.44
CA ALA A 157 1.93 5.03 5.88
C ALA A 157 1.17 6.29 6.29
N VAL A 158 0.16 6.72 5.52
CA VAL A 158 -0.69 7.87 5.86
C VAL A 158 -1.48 7.63 7.15
N VAL A 159 -2.07 6.44 7.31
CA VAL A 159 -2.82 6.09 8.52
C VAL A 159 -1.91 6.08 9.75
N VAL A 160 -0.71 5.53 9.62
CA VAL A 160 0.31 5.48 10.67
C VAL A 160 0.78 6.89 11.02
N LEU A 161 1.11 7.71 10.02
CA LEU A 161 1.55 9.08 10.22
C LEU A 161 0.49 9.91 10.95
N GLN A 162 -0.79 9.77 10.60
CA GLN A 162 -1.87 10.44 11.33
C GLN A 162 -1.94 10.00 12.80
N ALA A 163 -1.75 8.71 13.07
CA ALA A 163 -1.74 8.20 14.45
C ALA A 163 -0.56 8.76 15.27
N PHE A 164 0.58 9.04 14.62
CA PHE A 164 1.73 9.69 15.25
C PHE A 164 1.55 11.20 15.45
N VAL A 165 0.92 11.91 14.50
CA VAL A 165 0.79 13.38 14.54
C VAL A 165 -0.34 13.83 15.49
N ALA A 166 -1.45 13.11 15.57
CA ALA A 166 -2.61 13.53 16.35
C ALA A 166 -2.31 13.81 17.84
N PRO A 167 -1.52 12.97 18.56
CA PRO A 167 -1.13 13.26 19.94
C PRO A 167 -0.26 14.51 20.09
N LEU A 168 0.64 14.75 19.13
CA LEU A 168 1.55 15.90 19.15
C LEU A 168 0.78 17.22 18.98
N GLU A 169 -0.19 17.23 18.07
CA GLU A 169 -1.07 18.38 17.85
C GLU A 169 -1.95 18.66 19.08
N GLN A 170 -2.38 17.60 19.78
CA GLN A 170 -3.17 17.76 20.99
C GLN A 170 -2.34 18.31 22.16
N ALA A 171 -1.09 17.85 22.30
CA ALA A 171 -0.16 18.38 23.30
C ALA A 171 0.19 19.85 23.05
N SER A 172 0.44 20.24 21.79
CA SER A 172 0.75 21.63 21.44
C SER A 172 -0.43 22.57 21.70
N LYS A 173 -1.66 22.14 21.38
CA LYS A 173 -2.88 22.91 21.69
C LYS A 173 -3.09 23.09 23.19
N LEU A 174 -2.82 22.06 23.99
CA LEU A 174 -2.93 22.13 25.46
C LEU A 174 -1.87 23.07 26.08
N ALA A 175 -0.65 23.05 25.56
CA ALA A 175 0.40 23.97 26.00
C ALA A 175 0.06 25.43 25.65
N ALA A 176 -0.44 25.67 24.44
CA ALA A 176 -0.85 27.01 23.99
C ALA A 176 -2.03 27.57 24.81
N SER A 177 -3.03 26.73 25.13
CA SER A 177 -4.15 27.16 25.98
C SER A 177 -3.71 27.50 27.40
N THR A 178 -2.81 26.70 27.99
CA THR A 178 -2.25 26.95 29.33
C THR A 178 -1.48 28.28 29.38
N MET A 179 -0.66 28.56 28.36
CA MET A 179 0.05 29.85 28.25
C MET A 179 -0.90 31.03 28.11
N ALA A 180 -1.97 30.90 27.31
CA ALA A 180 -2.98 31.95 27.16
C ALA A 180 -3.72 32.24 28.47
N THR A 181 -4.09 31.19 29.23
CA THR A 181 -4.72 31.34 30.55
C THR A 181 -3.81 32.04 31.55
N ASN A 182 -2.53 31.66 31.62
CA ASN A 182 -1.57 32.29 32.53
C ASN A 182 -1.32 33.78 32.21
N ASN A 183 -1.26 34.14 30.92
CA ASN A 183 -1.11 35.54 30.51
C ASN A 183 -2.36 36.38 30.85
N SER A 184 -3.56 35.82 30.70
CA SER A 184 -4.80 36.48 31.12
C SER A 184 -4.84 36.72 32.63
N PHE A 185 -4.40 35.74 33.41
CA PHE A 185 -4.37 35.82 34.87
C PHE A 185 -3.38 36.89 35.37
N ASN A 186 -2.17 36.95 34.80
CA ASN A 186 -1.19 37.96 35.15
C ASN A 186 -1.64 39.38 34.77
N ASN A 187 -2.28 39.56 33.60
CA ASN A 187 -2.82 40.86 33.22
C ASN A 187 -3.98 41.32 34.12
N SER A 188 -4.78 40.39 34.68
CA SER A 188 -5.83 40.75 35.65
C SER A 188 -5.31 41.17 37.02
N LEU A 189 -4.11 40.72 37.41
CA LEU A 189 -3.47 41.09 38.68
C LEU A 189 -2.60 42.36 38.57
N GLY A 190 -2.07 42.66 37.37
CA GLY A 190 -1.23 43.84 37.11
C GLY A 190 -1.98 45.14 36.78
N GLY A 191 -3.31 45.10 36.62
CA GLY A 191 -4.14 46.26 36.23
C GLY A 191 -4.65 47.14 37.39
N GLY A 192 -4.24 46.89 38.63
CA GLY A 192 -4.62 47.68 39.80
C GLY A 192 -3.44 48.52 40.30
N ALA A 193 -3.19 49.65 39.66
CA ALA A 193 -2.38 50.76 40.18
C ALA A 193 -2.98 52.09 39.70
#